data_AF-A0AAD0QM35-F1
#
_entry.id   AF-A0AAD0QM35-F1
#
_cell.length_a   1.000
_cell.length_b   1.000
_cell.length_c   1.000
_cell.angle_alpha   90.00
_cell.angle_beta   90.00
_cell.angle_gamma   90.00
#
_symmetry.space_group_name_H-M   'P 1'
#
loop_
_entity.id
_entity.type
_entity.pdbx_description
1 polymer ?
#
loop_
_entity_poly.entity_id
_entity_poly.type
_entity_poly.pdbx_seq_one_letter_code
_entity_poly.pdbx_strand_id
1 'polypeptide(L)'
;MAEYRPYLMRLSSRSLVEPNFIRLILTGDEVRFPQPCLDRRIKLLFIGEHPNPALTDPKVGDGWYQLWLDDPARPEMRTYTVRRVIENGIVIDVACHDGDGPGHRFATSAPLGSQVLVIGLDATAPGAEQTGIDFHPGDAKRLLILGDDAAAPAVCSILEQLPTHAAEVEAVVEVPQLARKIEAGPDGHWTDSRGNRINIRWQERLSERGDRLAEAIEDHLHRFPLPRCQQDSPEEGPDDLLWDTPASPPQEFYSWIAGESTMVRRLRRILVNDHGVDRRHIAFMGYWRHGSAGM
;
A
#
# COMPACT_ATOMS: atom_id res chain seq x y z
N MET A 1 -12.67 15.74 13.24
CA MET A 1 -12.19 14.87 12.16
C MET A 1 -10.68 14.88 12.20
N ALA A 2 -10.02 13.79 11.85
CA ALA A 2 -8.57 13.76 11.82
C ALA A 2 -8.10 14.64 10.64
N GLU A 3 -7.24 15.61 10.91
CA GLU A 3 -6.87 16.65 9.94
C GLU A 3 -5.66 16.20 9.11
N TYR A 4 -5.85 16.06 7.81
CA TYR A 4 -4.77 15.90 6.85
C TYR A 4 -4.09 17.25 6.64
N ARG A 5 -2.77 17.25 6.53
CA ARG A 5 -2.01 18.47 6.25
C ARG A 5 -0.91 18.23 5.22
N PRO A 6 -0.50 19.27 4.48
CA PRO A 6 0.67 19.20 3.64
C PRO A 6 1.96 19.30 4.46
N TYR A 7 2.92 18.44 4.12
CA TYR A 7 4.29 18.46 4.59
C TYR A 7 5.18 18.77 3.38
N LEU A 8 5.84 19.93 3.39
CA LEU A 8 6.83 20.24 2.38
C LEU A 8 8.13 19.49 2.70
N MET A 9 8.44 18.49 1.87
CA MET A 9 9.57 17.58 2.11
C MET A 9 10.54 17.62 0.93
N ARG A 10 11.74 17.09 1.14
CA ARG A 10 12.81 17.00 0.15
C ARG A 10 13.29 15.57 0.01
N LEU A 11 13.63 15.19 -1.21
CA LEU A 11 14.33 13.94 -1.48
C LEU A 11 15.76 14.02 -0.92
N SER A 12 16.03 13.38 0.21
CA SER A 12 17.34 13.40 0.86
C SER A 12 18.22 12.22 0.51
N SER A 13 17.62 11.07 0.18
CA SER A 13 18.34 9.88 -0.25
C SER A 13 17.52 9.04 -1.21
N ARG A 14 18.24 8.31 -2.08
CA ARG A 14 17.72 7.37 -3.06
C ARG A 14 18.59 6.14 -3.14
N SER A 15 17.98 4.96 -3.11
CA SER A 15 18.67 3.68 -3.31
C SER A 15 17.82 2.67 -4.08
N LEU A 16 18.43 1.93 -4.99
CA LEU A 16 17.80 0.75 -5.60
C LEU A 16 17.83 -0.38 -4.56
N VAL A 17 16.65 -0.87 -4.15
CA VAL A 17 16.55 -1.97 -3.18
C VAL A 17 16.39 -3.31 -3.89
N GLU A 18 15.60 -3.33 -4.98
CA GLU A 18 15.39 -4.48 -5.86
C GLU A 18 15.36 -4.02 -7.32
N PRO A 19 15.52 -4.92 -8.30
CA PRO A 19 15.05 -4.67 -9.65
C PRO A 19 13.63 -4.11 -9.58
N ASN A 20 13.45 -2.91 -10.13
CA ASN A 20 12.18 -2.18 -10.18
C ASN A 20 11.69 -1.58 -8.85
N PHE A 21 12.50 -1.53 -7.77
CA PHE A 21 12.13 -0.79 -6.56
C PHE A 21 13.18 0.23 -6.18
N ILE A 22 12.77 1.49 -6.12
CA ILE A 22 13.61 2.59 -5.64
C ILE A 22 13.07 3.06 -4.30
N ARG A 23 13.90 2.94 -3.26
CA ARG A 23 13.64 3.51 -1.95
C ARG A 23 14.02 4.98 -1.95
N LEU A 24 13.10 5.81 -1.48
CA LEU A 24 13.29 7.24 -1.28
C LEU A 24 13.19 7.56 0.21
N ILE A 25 14.10 8.40 0.68
CA ILE A 25 13.99 9.05 1.99
C ILE A 25 13.55 10.48 1.72
N LEU A 26 12.40 10.84 2.26
CA LEU A 26 11.86 12.19 2.22
C LEU A 26 12.01 12.79 3.60
N THR A 27 12.58 13.99 3.69
CA THR A 27 12.78 14.70 4.96
C THR A 27 12.25 16.13 4.89
N GLY A 28 11.78 16.66 6.00
CA GLY A 28 11.30 18.03 6.09
C GLY A 28 11.33 18.54 7.53
N ASP A 29 10.94 19.80 7.71
CA ASP A 29 10.83 20.40 9.03
C ASP A 29 9.49 20.01 9.68
N GLU A 30 9.48 19.85 11.01
CA GLU A 30 8.27 19.56 11.79
C GLU A 30 7.46 18.34 11.29
N VAL A 31 8.14 17.30 10.81
CA VAL A 31 7.50 16.09 10.31
C VAL A 31 6.98 15.24 11.48
N ARG A 32 5.66 15.07 11.54
CA ARG A 32 4.96 14.34 12.61
C ARG A 32 4.01 13.31 12.01
N PHE A 33 4.55 12.21 11.49
CA PHE A 33 3.71 11.13 10.95
C PHE A 33 3.32 10.12 12.05
N PRO A 34 2.05 9.69 12.09
CA PRO A 34 1.60 8.68 13.03
C PRO A 34 2.28 7.33 12.79
N GLN A 35 2.40 6.56 13.87
CA GLN A 35 2.75 5.14 13.87
C GLN A 35 1.62 4.34 14.54
N PRO A 36 1.44 3.04 14.23
CA PRO A 36 2.21 2.25 13.25
C PRO A 36 1.93 2.69 11.82
N CYS A 37 2.80 2.30 10.87
CA CYS A 37 2.62 2.61 9.45
C CYS A 37 1.68 1.62 8.77
N LEU A 38 1.92 0.31 8.89
CA LEU A 38 1.15 -0.73 8.19
C LEU A 38 0.98 -0.39 6.69
N ASP A 39 -0.22 -0.45 6.14
CA ASP A 39 -0.55 -0.04 4.77
C ASP A 39 -0.89 1.46 4.64
N ARG A 40 -0.50 2.32 5.60
CA ARG A 40 -0.87 3.73 5.64
C ARG A 40 -0.54 4.44 4.34
N ARG A 41 -1.58 5.04 3.76
CA ARG A 41 -1.50 5.81 2.52
C ARG A 41 -1.25 7.29 2.78
N ILE A 42 -0.43 7.86 1.91
CA ILE A 42 -0.17 9.29 1.77
C ILE A 42 -0.36 9.70 0.32
N LYS A 43 -0.54 11.00 0.07
CA LYS A 43 -0.48 11.56 -1.28
C LYS A 43 0.83 12.30 -1.47
N LEU A 44 1.53 12.03 -2.56
CA LEU A 44 2.63 12.87 -3.04
C LEU A 44 2.09 13.77 -4.14
N LEU A 45 2.28 15.07 -4.01
CA LEU A 45 2.03 16.05 -5.05
C LEU A 45 3.40 16.48 -5.60
N PHE A 46 3.58 16.31 -6.92
CA PHE A 46 4.82 16.63 -7.62
C PHE A 46 4.79 18.09 -8.04
N ILE A 47 5.20 18.96 -7.12
CA ILE A 47 4.93 20.41 -7.16
C ILE A 47 5.83 21.25 -8.09
N GLY A 48 6.86 20.64 -8.69
CA GLY A 48 7.80 21.36 -9.57
C GLY A 48 8.59 22.46 -8.84
N GLU A 49 9.10 23.43 -9.60
CA GLU A 49 9.94 24.53 -9.07
C GLU A 49 9.14 25.74 -8.56
N HIS A 50 7.89 25.89 -9.01
CA HIS A 50 7.06 27.06 -8.72
C HIS A 50 5.70 26.62 -8.16
N PRO A 51 5.67 26.03 -6.95
CA PRO A 51 4.43 25.56 -6.35
C PRO A 51 3.52 26.71 -5.98
N ASN A 52 2.21 26.46 -5.97
CA ASN A 52 1.24 27.36 -5.35
C ASN A 52 1.54 27.53 -3.85
N PRO A 53 1.90 28.74 -3.37
CA PRO A 53 2.29 28.95 -1.98
C PRO A 53 1.20 28.56 -0.97
N ALA A 54 -0.07 28.75 -1.33
CA ALA A 54 -1.20 28.42 -0.47
C ALA A 54 -1.32 26.91 -0.25
N LEU A 55 -0.98 26.10 -1.26
CA LEU A 55 -0.99 24.65 -1.16
C LEU A 55 0.18 24.13 -0.30
N THR A 56 1.29 24.87 -0.23
CA THR A 56 2.46 24.52 0.60
C THR A 56 2.37 24.95 2.05
N ASP A 57 1.35 25.75 2.42
CA ASP A 57 1.19 26.22 3.79
C ASP A 57 0.69 25.05 4.69
N PRO A 58 1.46 24.63 5.70
CA PRO A 58 1.05 23.55 6.61
C PRO A 58 -0.24 23.86 7.39
N LYS A 59 -0.66 25.13 7.44
CA LYS A 59 -1.90 25.58 8.11
C LYS A 59 -3.16 25.41 7.26
N VAL A 60 -3.04 25.03 5.99
CA VAL A 60 -4.22 24.80 5.14
C VAL A 60 -5.08 23.63 5.65
N GLY A 61 -4.47 22.68 6.37
CA GLY A 61 -5.16 21.51 6.90
C GLY A 61 -5.97 20.78 5.83
N ASP A 62 -7.19 20.34 6.19
CA ASP A 62 -8.10 19.62 5.30
C ASP A 62 -8.55 20.42 4.05
N GLY A 63 -8.32 21.74 4.03
CA GLY A 63 -8.60 22.59 2.87
C GLY A 63 -7.68 22.36 1.66
N TRP A 64 -6.59 21.58 1.82
CA TRP A 64 -5.60 21.33 0.77
C TRP A 64 -6.22 20.79 -0.52
N TYR A 65 -7.23 19.92 -0.41
CA TYR A 65 -7.80 19.24 -1.58
C TYR A 65 -8.59 20.20 -2.46
N GLN A 66 -9.37 21.10 -1.85
CA GLN A 66 -10.08 22.14 -2.58
C GLN A 66 -9.10 23.11 -3.25
N LEU A 67 -8.03 23.52 -2.55
CA LEU A 67 -6.97 24.33 -3.17
C LEU A 67 -6.30 23.63 -4.35
N TRP A 68 -6.07 22.32 -4.26
CA TRP A 68 -5.54 21.53 -5.36
C TRP A 68 -6.52 21.42 -6.54
N LEU A 69 -7.82 21.30 -6.30
CA LEU A 69 -8.85 21.30 -7.35
C LEU A 69 -8.93 22.64 -8.08
N ASP A 70 -8.84 23.73 -7.32
CA ASP A 70 -8.97 25.10 -7.83
C ASP A 70 -7.70 25.59 -8.54
N ASP A 71 -6.57 24.90 -8.38
CA ASP A 71 -5.31 25.24 -9.03
C ASP A 71 -5.33 24.88 -10.54
N PRO A 72 -5.30 25.86 -11.46
CA PRO A 72 -5.26 25.57 -12.90
C PRO A 72 -3.97 24.85 -13.33
N ALA A 73 -2.91 24.99 -12.55
CA ALA A 73 -1.62 24.32 -12.73
C ALA A 73 -1.42 23.20 -11.69
N ARG A 74 -2.52 22.59 -11.23
CA ARG A 74 -2.50 21.59 -10.16
C ARG A 74 -1.40 20.55 -10.36
N PRO A 75 -0.58 20.30 -9.33
CA PRO A 75 0.48 19.32 -9.43
C PRO A 75 -0.10 17.92 -9.62
N GLU A 76 0.62 17.08 -10.36
CA GLU A 76 0.27 15.67 -10.46
C GLU A 76 0.32 15.02 -9.07
N MET A 77 -0.65 14.17 -8.75
CA MET A 77 -0.77 13.51 -7.45
C MET A 77 -0.63 12.00 -7.61
N ARG A 78 0.03 11.33 -6.66
CA ARG A 78 0.06 9.86 -6.57
C ARG A 78 -0.06 9.39 -5.13
N THR A 79 -0.64 8.21 -4.95
CA THR A 79 -0.76 7.58 -3.63
C THR A 79 0.41 6.65 -3.39
N TYR A 80 1.00 6.71 -2.19
CA TYR A 80 2.09 5.83 -1.77
C TYR A 80 1.86 5.31 -0.37
N THR A 81 2.52 4.20 -0.04
CA THR A 81 2.57 3.67 1.31
C THR A 81 3.77 4.23 2.07
N VAL A 82 3.55 4.65 3.32
CA VAL A 82 4.63 4.99 4.25
C VAL A 82 5.30 3.69 4.70
N ARG A 83 6.53 3.44 4.22
CA ARG A 83 7.28 2.22 4.55
C ARG A 83 7.79 2.25 6.00
N ARG A 84 8.19 3.43 6.47
CA ARG A 84 8.70 3.70 7.82
C ARG A 84 8.69 5.19 8.13
N VAL A 85 8.40 5.56 9.37
CA VAL A 85 8.62 6.92 9.89
C VAL A 85 10.03 7.00 10.50
N ILE A 86 10.75 8.09 10.22
CA ILE A 86 12.05 8.41 10.81
C ILE A 86 11.99 9.78 11.49
N GLU A 87 12.99 10.13 12.29
CA GLU A 87 12.99 11.33 13.14
C GLU A 87 12.53 12.61 12.42
N ASN A 88 13.04 12.87 11.21
CA ASN A 88 12.73 14.08 10.44
C ASN A 88 12.09 13.77 9.07
N GLY A 89 11.37 12.65 8.94
CA GLY A 89 10.96 12.21 7.61
C GLY A 89 10.20 10.89 7.54
N ILE A 90 10.05 10.43 6.30
CA ILE A 90 9.48 9.13 5.97
C ILE A 90 10.33 8.42 4.93
N VAL A 91 10.22 7.10 4.93
CA VAL A 91 10.74 6.23 3.88
C VAL A 91 9.56 5.76 3.04
N ILE A 92 9.70 5.81 1.72
CA ILE A 92 8.77 5.20 0.78
C ILE A 92 9.54 4.34 -0.22
N ASP A 93 8.91 3.28 -0.69
CA ASP A 93 9.45 2.46 -1.78
C ASP A 93 8.55 2.66 -3.01
N VAL A 94 9.18 2.97 -4.15
CA VAL A 94 8.50 3.23 -5.42
C VAL A 94 8.71 2.03 -6.34
N ALA A 95 7.63 1.31 -6.63
CA ALA A 95 7.59 0.32 -7.70
C ALA A 95 7.74 1.05 -9.04
N CYS A 96 8.86 0.83 -9.71
CA CYS A 96 9.24 1.41 -10.98
C CYS A 96 9.08 0.34 -12.07
N HIS A 97 7.86 0.14 -12.56
CA HIS A 97 7.60 -0.66 -13.75
C HIS A 97 7.55 0.21 -15.01
N ASP A 98 7.43 -0.42 -16.19
CA ASP A 98 7.31 0.22 -17.50
C ASP A 98 6.37 1.42 -17.44
N GLY A 99 6.93 2.63 -17.57
CA GLY A 99 6.20 3.86 -17.45
C GLY A 99 7.10 5.08 -17.24
N ASP A 100 6.52 6.25 -17.51
CA ASP A 100 7.18 7.55 -17.31
C ASP A 100 6.32 8.46 -16.41
N GLY A 101 5.56 7.87 -15.48
CA GLY A 101 4.67 8.64 -14.59
C GLY A 101 5.45 9.57 -13.64
N PRO A 102 4.80 10.59 -13.04
CA PRO A 102 5.49 11.58 -12.21
C PRO A 102 6.22 10.95 -11.01
N GLY A 103 5.62 9.92 -10.42
CA GLY A 103 6.25 9.13 -9.36
C GLY A 103 7.50 8.37 -9.80
N HIS A 104 7.43 7.74 -10.98
CA HIS A 104 8.58 7.07 -11.59
C HIS A 104 9.69 8.07 -11.92
N ARG A 105 9.37 9.20 -12.58
CA ARG A 105 10.32 10.27 -12.90
C ARG A 105 10.97 10.86 -11.65
N PHE A 106 10.18 11.09 -10.61
CA PHE A 106 10.70 11.60 -9.34
C PHE A 106 11.67 10.60 -8.71
N ALA A 107 11.30 9.32 -8.65
CA ALA A 107 12.17 8.29 -8.10
C ALA A 107 13.46 8.09 -8.91
N THR A 108 13.36 8.04 -10.24
CA THR A 108 14.49 7.68 -11.11
C THR A 108 15.38 8.86 -11.49
N SER A 109 14.86 10.08 -11.55
CA SER A 109 15.58 11.22 -12.14
C SER A 109 15.57 12.51 -11.33
N ALA A 110 14.74 12.67 -10.28
CA ALA A 110 14.78 13.90 -9.49
C ALA A 110 16.16 14.09 -8.82
N PRO A 111 16.74 15.30 -8.88
CA PRO A 111 17.90 15.65 -8.08
C PRO A 111 17.64 15.46 -6.58
N LEU A 112 18.68 15.08 -5.84
CA LEU A 112 18.61 15.17 -4.37
C LEU A 112 18.36 16.64 -3.97
N GLY A 113 17.52 16.84 -2.96
CA GLY A 113 17.04 18.16 -2.53
C GLY A 113 15.76 18.64 -3.22
N SER A 114 15.32 17.97 -4.29
CA SER A 114 14.04 18.27 -4.96
C SER A 114 12.89 18.21 -3.97
N GLN A 115 12.01 19.21 -4.06
CA GLN A 115 10.85 19.34 -3.18
C GLN A 115 9.69 18.48 -3.67
N VAL A 116 8.93 17.98 -2.72
CA VAL A 116 7.67 17.27 -2.94
C VAL A 116 6.74 17.61 -1.78
N LEU A 117 5.45 17.75 -2.06
CA LEU A 117 4.47 17.96 -1.02
C LEU A 117 3.87 16.60 -0.66
N VAL A 118 3.99 16.21 0.61
CA VAL A 118 3.37 15.00 1.13
C VAL A 118 2.12 15.40 1.89
N ILE A 119 0.95 14.95 1.43
CA ILE A 119 -0.27 15.05 2.22
C ILE A 119 -0.37 13.81 3.09
N GLY A 120 -0.38 14.05 4.39
CA GLY A 120 -0.47 13.02 5.40
C GLY A 120 -1.21 13.52 6.62
N LEU A 121 -1.51 12.60 7.52
CA LEU A 121 -2.14 12.95 8.78
C LEU A 121 -1.09 13.42 9.78
N ASP A 122 -1.45 14.37 10.64
CA ASP A 122 -0.62 14.72 11.80
C ASP A 122 -0.76 13.66 12.90
N ALA A 123 0.38 13.22 13.46
CA ALA A 123 0.42 12.26 14.55
C ALA A 123 -0.35 12.72 15.80
N THR A 124 -0.55 14.02 15.99
CA THR A 124 -1.32 14.56 17.12
C THR A 124 -2.83 14.58 16.87
N ALA A 125 -3.29 14.28 15.65
CA ALA A 125 -4.71 14.29 15.34
C ALA A 125 -5.44 13.12 16.03
N PRO A 126 -6.67 13.32 16.54
CA PRO A 126 -7.45 12.22 17.11
C PRO A 126 -7.70 11.09 16.10
N GLY A 127 -7.42 9.84 16.48
CA GLY A 127 -7.58 8.66 15.61
C GLY A 127 -6.48 8.51 14.55
N ALA A 128 -5.36 9.22 14.72
CA ALA A 128 -4.27 9.21 13.75
C ALA A 128 -3.61 7.85 13.58
N GLU A 129 -3.65 7.01 14.62
CA GLU A 129 -3.09 5.67 14.64
C GLU A 129 -3.81 4.70 13.69
N GLN A 130 -5.07 4.94 13.34
CA GLN A 130 -5.89 4.07 12.46
C GLN A 130 -6.22 4.70 11.11
N THR A 131 -6.14 6.03 10.99
CA THR A 131 -6.56 6.72 9.77
C THR A 131 -5.58 6.46 8.60
N GLY A 132 -6.14 6.20 7.42
CA GLY A 132 -5.40 5.89 6.19
C GLY A 132 -4.87 4.45 6.10
N ILE A 133 -5.26 3.59 7.03
CA ILE A 133 -4.91 2.16 7.13
C ILE A 133 -6.17 1.33 6.84
N ASP A 134 -6.01 0.25 6.06
CA ASP A 134 -7.09 -0.71 5.78
C ASP A 134 -6.75 -2.12 6.25
N PHE A 135 -5.54 -2.33 6.76
CA PHE A 135 -5.16 -3.55 7.43
C PHE A 135 -5.76 -3.63 8.84
N HIS A 136 -6.92 -4.28 8.96
CA HIS A 136 -7.67 -4.46 10.22
C HIS A 136 -7.89 -5.95 10.52
N PRO A 137 -6.85 -6.72 10.87
CA PRO A 137 -6.95 -8.17 11.03
C PRO A 137 -7.72 -8.60 12.28
N GLY A 138 -7.96 -7.70 13.23
CA GLY A 138 -8.58 -8.06 14.51
C GLY A 138 -7.80 -9.10 15.27
N ASP A 139 -8.50 -10.11 15.80
CA ASP A 139 -7.92 -11.26 16.49
C ASP A 139 -7.75 -12.50 15.59
N ALA A 140 -7.74 -12.31 14.26
CA ALA A 140 -7.62 -13.41 13.31
C ALA A 140 -6.39 -14.27 13.58
N LYS A 141 -6.58 -15.58 13.52
CA LYS A 141 -5.53 -16.58 13.79
C LYS A 141 -4.71 -16.93 12.56
N ARG A 142 -5.28 -16.74 11.36
CA ARG A 142 -4.61 -16.96 10.07
C ARG A 142 -4.74 -15.72 9.20
N LEU A 143 -3.62 -15.26 8.66
CA LEU A 143 -3.55 -14.10 7.78
C LEU A 143 -3.06 -14.52 6.40
N LEU A 144 -3.81 -14.18 5.36
CA LEU A 144 -3.39 -14.33 3.95
C LEU A 144 -3.23 -12.96 3.31
N ILE A 145 -1.98 -12.53 3.15
CA ILE A 145 -1.62 -11.21 2.61
C ILE A 145 -1.13 -11.37 1.18
N LEU A 146 -1.83 -10.76 0.24
CA LEU A 146 -1.57 -10.89 -1.20
C LEU A 146 -1.37 -9.53 -1.81
N GLY A 147 -0.38 -9.38 -2.68
CA GLY A 147 -0.29 -8.18 -3.49
C GLY A 147 0.64 -8.28 -4.68
N ASP A 148 0.56 -7.27 -5.54
CA ASP A 148 1.54 -7.10 -6.61
C ASP A 148 2.71 -6.20 -6.19
N ASP A 149 3.56 -5.86 -7.15
CA ASP A 149 4.71 -4.99 -6.95
C ASP A 149 4.35 -3.61 -6.35
N ALA A 150 3.21 -3.02 -6.72
CA ALA A 150 2.77 -1.75 -6.16
C ALA A 150 2.32 -1.88 -4.69
N ALA A 151 1.82 -3.05 -4.29
CA ALA A 151 1.41 -3.33 -2.91
C ALA A 151 2.56 -3.83 -2.02
N ALA A 152 3.69 -4.24 -2.60
CA ALA A 152 4.83 -4.79 -1.86
C ALA A 152 5.32 -3.92 -0.68
N PRO A 153 5.41 -2.58 -0.79
CA PRO A 153 5.81 -1.74 0.35
C PRO A 153 4.85 -1.84 1.55
N ALA A 154 3.55 -1.95 1.29
CA ALA A 154 2.52 -2.15 2.31
C ALA A 154 2.61 -3.54 2.94
N VAL A 155 2.80 -4.59 2.13
CA VAL A 155 3.03 -5.96 2.64
C VAL A 155 4.22 -5.98 3.60
N CYS A 156 5.37 -5.45 3.18
CA CYS A 156 6.56 -5.42 4.02
C CYS A 156 6.33 -4.60 5.32
N SER A 157 5.68 -3.43 5.22
CA SER A 157 5.38 -2.58 6.37
C SER A 157 4.40 -3.24 7.36
N ILE A 158 3.36 -3.93 6.85
CA ILE A 158 2.44 -4.74 7.67
C ILE A 158 3.20 -5.82 8.41
N LEU A 159 4.01 -6.61 7.70
CA LEU A 159 4.71 -7.75 8.28
C LEU A 159 5.73 -7.34 9.35
N GLU A 160 6.39 -6.20 9.20
CA GLU A 160 7.26 -5.65 10.24
C GLU A 160 6.50 -5.17 11.48
N GLN A 161 5.22 -4.84 11.38
CA GLN A 161 4.46 -4.15 12.45
C GLN A 161 3.19 -4.92 12.84
N LEU A 162 3.15 -6.23 12.62
CA LEU A 162 1.96 -7.05 12.87
C LEU A 162 1.42 -6.85 14.30
N PRO A 163 0.13 -6.50 14.45
CA PRO A 163 -0.44 -6.15 15.74
C PRO A 163 -0.82 -7.37 16.60
N THR A 164 -1.03 -8.55 16.02
CA THR A 164 -1.46 -9.75 16.75
C THR A 164 -0.26 -10.60 17.14
N HIS A 165 -0.22 -11.15 18.35
CA HIS A 165 0.94 -11.91 18.82
C HIS A 165 0.97 -13.39 18.40
N ALA A 166 -0.12 -13.94 17.85
CA ALA A 166 -0.27 -15.39 17.65
C ALA A 166 -0.70 -15.84 16.25
N ALA A 167 -0.91 -14.92 15.30
CA ALA A 167 -1.43 -15.31 13.99
C ALA A 167 -0.36 -15.98 13.11
N GLU A 168 -0.75 -17.07 12.44
CA GLU A 168 0.00 -17.67 11.33
C GLU A 168 -0.15 -16.79 10.09
N VAL A 169 0.96 -16.45 9.44
CA VAL A 169 0.97 -15.48 8.34
C VAL A 169 1.54 -16.11 7.07
N GLU A 170 0.76 -15.99 6.00
CA GLU A 170 1.15 -16.34 4.66
C GLU A 170 1.10 -15.09 3.79
N ALA A 171 2.26 -14.70 3.24
CA ALA A 171 2.37 -13.53 2.39
C ALA A 171 2.89 -13.92 1.01
N VAL A 172 2.21 -13.45 -0.04
CA VAL A 172 2.63 -13.66 -1.43
C VAL A 172 2.65 -12.33 -2.16
N VAL A 173 3.78 -12.03 -2.77
CA VAL A 173 3.96 -10.83 -3.58
C VAL A 173 4.29 -11.26 -5.01
N GLU A 174 3.44 -10.91 -5.96
CA GLU A 174 3.69 -11.12 -7.39
C GLU A 174 4.45 -9.92 -7.97
N VAL A 175 5.61 -10.17 -8.56
CA VAL A 175 6.44 -9.14 -9.20
C VAL A 175 6.64 -9.43 -10.69
N PRO A 176 6.83 -8.41 -11.54
CA PRO A 176 7.09 -8.63 -12.97
C PRO A 176 8.33 -9.49 -13.23
N GLN A 177 9.38 -9.30 -12.42
CA GLN A 177 10.62 -10.03 -12.50
C GLN A 177 11.16 -10.27 -11.09
N LEU A 178 11.58 -11.49 -10.79
CA LEU A 178 12.24 -11.77 -9.52
C LEU A 178 13.68 -11.28 -9.52
N ALA A 179 14.05 -10.64 -8.42
CA ALA A 179 15.42 -10.29 -8.17
C ALA A 179 16.28 -11.50 -7.82
N ARG A 180 17.58 -11.40 -8.13
CA ARG A 180 18.56 -12.41 -7.68
C ARG A 180 18.78 -12.40 -6.16
N LYS A 181 18.51 -11.29 -5.49
CA LYS A 181 18.63 -11.15 -4.04
C LYS A 181 17.57 -10.16 -3.61
N ILE A 182 16.61 -10.64 -2.82
CA ILE A 182 15.57 -9.81 -2.24
C ILE A 182 16.07 -9.27 -0.89
N GLU A 183 15.92 -7.97 -0.59
CA GLU A 183 16.17 -7.33 0.71
C GLU A 183 15.15 -7.79 1.79
N ALA A 184 14.57 -8.97 1.57
CA ALA A 184 13.77 -9.81 2.45
C ALA A 184 14.60 -11.04 2.89
N GLY A 185 15.79 -10.79 3.43
CA GLY A 185 16.67 -11.81 4.00
C GLY A 185 17.41 -12.69 2.97
N PRO A 186 18.62 -13.19 3.30
CA PRO A 186 19.46 -13.95 2.37
C PRO A 186 18.90 -15.34 1.99
N ASP A 187 17.89 -15.84 2.71
CA ASP A 187 17.33 -17.19 2.52
C ASP A 187 15.82 -17.19 2.15
N GLY A 188 15.21 -16.05 1.82
CA GLY A 188 13.78 -15.97 1.49
C GLY A 188 12.83 -16.05 2.68
N HIS A 189 13.31 -15.70 3.88
CA HIS A 189 12.50 -15.65 5.09
C HIS A 189 12.62 -14.29 5.77
N TRP A 190 11.48 -13.75 6.14
CA TRP A 190 11.35 -12.48 6.84
C TRP A 190 11.26 -12.74 8.35
N THR A 191 11.84 -11.89 9.16
CA THR A 191 11.60 -11.89 10.61
C THR A 191 10.79 -10.65 10.94
N ASP A 192 9.58 -10.83 11.46
CA ASP A 192 8.76 -9.70 11.89
C ASP A 192 9.28 -9.08 13.19
N SER A 193 8.64 -7.98 13.63
CA SER A 193 8.97 -7.34 14.92
C SER A 193 8.81 -8.24 16.14
N ARG A 194 8.14 -9.38 16.02
CA ARG A 194 7.92 -10.36 17.08
C ARG A 194 9.05 -11.40 17.14
N GLY A 195 9.96 -11.41 16.16
CA GLY A 195 10.99 -12.44 16.02
C GLY A 195 10.49 -13.71 15.31
N ASN A 196 9.26 -13.72 14.79
CA ASN A 196 8.71 -14.87 14.08
C ASN A 196 9.24 -14.90 12.65
N ARG A 197 9.60 -16.10 12.18
CA ARG A 197 9.97 -16.35 10.79
C ARG A 197 8.71 -16.40 9.94
N ILE A 198 8.48 -15.38 9.13
CA ILE A 198 7.41 -15.31 8.14
C ILE A 198 7.97 -15.74 6.79
N ASN A 199 7.23 -16.60 6.09
CA ASN A 199 7.54 -16.95 4.72
C ASN A 199 6.86 -15.93 3.79
N ILE A 200 7.64 -15.02 3.23
CA ILE A 200 7.17 -14.15 2.14
C ILE A 200 7.56 -14.83 0.83
N ARG A 201 6.56 -15.28 0.08
CA ARG A 201 6.77 -15.87 -1.24
C ARG A 201 6.71 -14.78 -2.29
N TRP A 202 7.88 -14.32 -2.71
CA TRP A 202 8.01 -13.50 -3.91
C TRP A 202 7.90 -14.42 -5.12
N GLN A 203 6.99 -14.10 -6.03
CA GLN A 203 6.72 -14.91 -7.21
C GLN A 203 6.85 -14.06 -8.47
N GLU A 204 7.62 -14.55 -9.43
CA GLU A 204 7.67 -13.94 -10.76
C GLU A 204 6.34 -14.18 -11.46
N ARG A 205 5.80 -13.11 -12.05
CA ARG A 205 4.60 -13.18 -12.87
C ARG A 205 4.85 -14.13 -14.05
N LEU A 206 3.89 -15.02 -14.28
CA LEU A 206 3.91 -15.92 -15.43
C LEU A 206 3.27 -15.25 -16.64
N SER A 207 1.98 -15.52 -16.85
CA SER A 207 1.18 -15.05 -17.96
C SER A 207 0.39 -13.80 -17.59
N GLU A 208 -0.67 -13.98 -16.82
CA GLU A 208 -1.57 -12.91 -16.43
C GLU A 208 -1.22 -12.43 -15.03
N ARG A 209 -1.42 -11.13 -14.81
CA ARG A 209 -1.26 -10.53 -13.49
C ARG A 209 -2.24 -11.17 -12.52
N GLY A 210 -1.73 -11.64 -11.39
CA GLY A 210 -2.49 -12.31 -10.33
C GLY A 210 -2.59 -13.81 -10.46
N ASP A 211 -2.02 -14.45 -11.49
CA ASP A 211 -2.02 -15.92 -11.59
C ASP A 211 -1.36 -16.55 -10.35
N ARG A 212 -0.25 -15.97 -9.88
CA ARG A 212 0.45 -16.44 -8.68
C ARG A 212 -0.33 -16.24 -7.40
N LEU A 213 -1.12 -15.17 -7.34
CA LEU A 213 -1.96 -14.86 -6.20
C LEU A 213 -3.21 -15.76 -6.17
N ALA A 214 -3.77 -16.10 -7.32
CA ALA A 214 -4.85 -17.06 -7.45
C ALA A 214 -4.40 -18.47 -7.03
N GLU A 215 -3.23 -18.93 -7.50
CA GLU A 215 -2.62 -20.19 -7.06
C GLU A 215 -2.44 -20.25 -5.54
N ALA A 216 -1.99 -19.14 -4.93
CA ALA A 216 -1.83 -19.05 -3.48
C ALA A 216 -3.16 -19.11 -2.72
N ILE A 217 -4.24 -18.53 -3.26
CA ILE A 217 -5.59 -18.62 -2.68
C ILE A 217 -6.05 -20.07 -2.69
N GLU A 218 -5.95 -20.75 -3.83
CA GLU A 218 -6.38 -22.15 -3.98
C GLU A 218 -5.64 -23.08 -3.02
N ASP A 219 -4.31 -22.95 -2.95
CA ASP A 219 -3.48 -23.74 -2.03
C ASP A 219 -3.83 -23.46 -0.56
N HIS A 220 -4.04 -22.19 -0.19
CA HIS A 220 -4.41 -21.83 1.18
C HIS A 220 -5.77 -22.40 1.57
N LEU A 221 -6.80 -22.25 0.72
CA LEU A 221 -8.15 -22.75 0.98
C LEU A 221 -8.22 -24.29 0.96
N HIS A 222 -7.36 -24.95 0.19
CA HIS A 222 -7.22 -26.40 0.24
C HIS A 222 -6.68 -26.88 1.60
N ARG A 223 -5.65 -26.19 2.13
CA ARG A 223 -5.06 -26.51 3.44
C ARG A 223 -5.95 -26.10 4.62
N PHE A 224 -6.69 -25.00 4.48
CA PHE A 224 -7.55 -24.43 5.51
C PHE A 224 -8.96 -24.10 4.98
N PRO A 225 -9.81 -25.12 4.80
CA PRO A 225 -11.17 -24.92 4.31
C PRO A 225 -11.99 -23.99 5.21
N LEU A 226 -12.74 -23.07 4.62
CA LEU A 226 -13.63 -22.15 5.32
C LEU A 226 -15.11 -22.49 5.04
N PRO A 227 -16.03 -22.17 5.97
CA PRO A 227 -17.47 -22.29 5.71
C PRO A 227 -17.89 -21.41 4.53
N ARG A 228 -18.71 -21.96 3.63
CA ARG A 228 -19.27 -21.21 2.51
C ARG A 228 -20.39 -20.29 2.98
N CYS A 229 -20.33 -19.03 2.56
CA CYS A 229 -21.33 -17.99 2.77
C CYS A 229 -21.88 -17.56 1.41
N GLN A 230 -23.21 -17.62 1.23
CA GLN A 230 -23.86 -17.00 0.07
C GLN A 230 -24.06 -15.52 0.36
N GLN A 231 -23.48 -14.66 -0.49
CA GLN A 231 -23.56 -13.21 -0.35
C GLN A 231 -23.80 -12.59 -1.73
N ASP A 232 -24.67 -11.59 -1.78
CA ASP A 232 -24.84 -10.78 -2.98
C ASP A 232 -23.59 -9.90 -3.15
N SER A 233 -22.89 -10.09 -4.27
CA SER A 233 -21.83 -9.17 -4.67
C SER A 233 -22.48 -7.95 -5.34
N PRO A 234 -22.31 -6.72 -4.80
CA PRO A 234 -22.84 -5.53 -5.45
C PRO A 234 -22.26 -5.39 -6.86
N GLU A 235 -23.08 -4.89 -7.81
CA GLU A 235 -22.60 -4.56 -9.15
C GLU A 235 -21.56 -3.44 -9.06
N GLU A 236 -20.32 -3.75 -9.40
CA GLU A 236 -19.26 -2.76 -9.48
C GLU A 236 -19.12 -2.24 -10.91
N GLY A 237 -19.07 -0.92 -11.07
CA GLY A 237 -18.80 -0.30 -12.37
C GLY A 237 -17.44 -0.74 -12.91
N PRO A 238 -17.27 -0.91 -14.24
CA PRO A 238 -16.03 -1.37 -14.83
C PRO A 238 -14.87 -0.38 -14.66
N ASP A 239 -15.12 0.87 -14.25
CA ASP A 239 -14.11 1.94 -14.14
C ASP A 239 -13.72 2.31 -12.70
N ASP A 240 -14.41 1.78 -11.68
CA ASP A 240 -14.13 2.12 -10.28
C ASP A 240 -12.87 1.40 -9.76
N LEU A 241 -12.09 2.05 -8.88
CA LEU A 241 -11.09 1.34 -8.08
C LEU A 241 -11.84 0.53 -7.01
N LEU A 242 -11.56 -0.77 -6.91
CA LEU A 242 -12.17 -1.64 -5.91
C LEU A 242 -11.62 -1.30 -4.53
N TRP A 243 -12.45 -0.82 -3.62
CA TRP A 243 -12.10 -0.59 -2.23
C TRP A 243 -13.18 -1.14 -1.31
N ASP A 244 -12.91 -2.26 -0.61
CA ASP A 244 -13.84 -2.91 0.30
C ASP A 244 -13.05 -3.42 1.52
N THR A 245 -13.28 -2.83 2.69
CA THR A 245 -12.57 -3.15 3.94
C THR A 245 -13.58 -3.55 5.01
N PRO A 246 -13.39 -4.69 5.71
CA PRO A 246 -14.34 -5.14 6.72
C PRO A 246 -14.49 -4.16 7.88
N ALA A 247 -15.74 -3.88 8.26
CA ALA A 247 -16.05 -3.03 9.41
C ALA A 247 -15.99 -3.77 10.76
N SER A 248 -15.77 -5.09 10.78
CA SER A 248 -15.70 -5.89 11.99
C SER A 248 -14.58 -6.94 11.90
N PRO A 249 -13.82 -7.14 12.98
CA PRO A 249 -12.67 -8.02 12.98
C PRO A 249 -13.10 -9.49 12.81
N PRO A 250 -12.50 -10.23 11.86
CA PRO A 250 -12.78 -11.66 11.74
C PRO A 250 -12.10 -12.45 12.87
N GLN A 251 -12.71 -13.56 13.30
CA GLN A 251 -12.20 -14.33 14.44
C GLN A 251 -11.16 -15.39 14.06
N GLU A 252 -11.21 -15.93 12.85
CA GLU A 252 -10.36 -17.07 12.47
C GLU A 252 -9.42 -16.78 11.32
N PHE A 253 -9.90 -16.09 10.28
CA PHE A 253 -9.17 -15.85 9.04
C PHE A 253 -9.35 -14.40 8.61
N TYR A 254 -8.27 -13.76 8.20
CA TYR A 254 -8.29 -12.46 7.53
C TYR A 254 -7.44 -12.52 6.27
N SER A 255 -7.94 -11.94 5.18
CA SER A 255 -7.15 -11.71 3.99
C SER A 255 -7.06 -10.23 3.66
N TRP A 256 -5.89 -9.80 3.22
CA TRP A 256 -5.63 -8.45 2.73
C TRP A 256 -5.07 -8.57 1.33
N ILE A 257 -5.70 -7.90 0.37
CA ILE A 257 -5.40 -8.04 -1.05
C ILE A 257 -5.30 -6.66 -1.68
N ALA A 258 -4.14 -6.32 -2.21
CA ALA A 258 -3.95 -5.03 -2.89
C ALA A 258 -3.10 -5.12 -4.16
N GLY A 259 -3.36 -4.24 -5.11
CA GLY A 259 -2.57 -4.15 -6.34
C GLY A 259 -3.38 -3.61 -7.51
N GLU A 260 -3.11 -4.11 -8.72
CA GLU A 260 -3.86 -3.72 -9.92
C GLU A 260 -5.35 -4.07 -9.81
N SER A 261 -6.24 -3.15 -10.20
CA SER A 261 -7.67 -3.22 -9.92
C SER A 261 -8.41 -4.38 -10.59
N THR A 262 -8.07 -4.71 -11.83
CA THR A 262 -8.69 -5.86 -12.54
C THR A 262 -8.23 -7.18 -11.95
N MET A 263 -6.96 -7.25 -11.53
CA MET A 263 -6.42 -8.37 -10.76
C MET A 263 -7.16 -8.54 -9.44
N VAL A 264 -7.30 -7.48 -8.63
CA VAL A 264 -7.98 -7.55 -7.32
C VAL A 264 -9.44 -8.00 -7.49
N ARG A 265 -10.16 -7.51 -8.52
CA ARG A 265 -11.53 -7.95 -8.85
C ARG A 265 -11.60 -9.43 -9.21
N ARG A 266 -10.62 -9.95 -9.97
CA ARG A 266 -10.51 -11.39 -10.27
C ARG A 266 -10.31 -12.20 -8.99
N LEU A 267 -9.38 -11.80 -8.13
CA LEU A 267 -9.11 -12.50 -6.85
C LEU A 267 -10.33 -12.47 -5.92
N ARG A 268 -11.07 -11.35 -5.89
CA ARG A 268 -12.35 -11.25 -5.17
C ARG A 268 -13.38 -12.26 -5.65
N ARG A 269 -13.53 -12.42 -6.96
CA ARG A 269 -14.44 -13.42 -7.55
C ARG A 269 -14.07 -14.84 -7.10
N ILE A 270 -12.79 -15.18 -7.14
CA ILE A 270 -12.30 -16.49 -6.70
C ILE A 270 -12.66 -16.73 -5.23
N LEU A 271 -12.29 -15.81 -4.33
CA LEU A 271 -12.55 -15.98 -2.89
C LEU A 271 -14.05 -15.99 -2.56
N VAL A 272 -14.80 -15.01 -3.05
CA VAL A 272 -16.19 -14.78 -2.63
C VAL A 272 -17.17 -15.64 -3.43
N ASN A 273 -17.09 -15.64 -4.76
CA ASN A 273 -18.10 -16.31 -5.59
C ASN A 273 -17.80 -17.80 -5.76
N ASP A 274 -16.54 -18.16 -6.04
CA ASP A 274 -16.19 -19.55 -6.36
C ASP A 274 -16.02 -20.38 -5.08
N HIS A 275 -15.41 -19.79 -4.04
CA HIS A 275 -15.16 -20.46 -2.76
C HIS A 275 -16.12 -20.08 -1.62
N GLY A 276 -16.93 -19.03 -1.76
CA GLY A 276 -17.93 -18.65 -0.76
C GLY A 276 -17.32 -18.04 0.51
N VAL A 277 -16.12 -17.47 0.46
CA VAL A 277 -15.52 -16.83 1.63
C VAL A 277 -16.30 -15.56 1.97
N ASP A 278 -16.65 -15.41 3.26
CA ASP A 278 -17.36 -14.23 3.75
C ASP A 278 -16.52 -12.96 3.53
N ARG A 279 -17.07 -11.97 2.81
CA ARG A 279 -16.38 -10.71 2.50
C ARG A 279 -15.94 -9.95 3.75
N ARG A 280 -16.59 -10.16 4.90
CA ARG A 280 -16.20 -9.55 6.19
C ARG A 280 -14.84 -10.03 6.70
N HIS A 281 -14.25 -11.03 6.05
CA HIS A 281 -12.92 -11.53 6.38
C HIS A 281 -11.85 -11.02 5.41
N ILE A 282 -12.19 -10.19 4.42
CA ILE A 282 -11.28 -9.83 3.33
C ILE A 282 -11.29 -8.32 3.08
N ALA A 283 -10.10 -7.71 3.05
CA ALA A 283 -9.89 -6.36 2.53
C ALA A 283 -9.38 -6.41 1.09
N PHE A 284 -10.04 -5.68 0.18
CA PHE A 284 -9.70 -5.58 -1.24
C PHE A 284 -9.39 -4.14 -1.64
N MET A 285 -8.21 -3.89 -2.22
CA MET A 285 -7.75 -2.56 -2.56
C MET A 285 -7.09 -2.49 -3.95
N GLY A 286 -7.78 -1.90 -4.91
CA GLY A 286 -7.25 -1.54 -6.22
C GLY A 286 -6.37 -0.30 -6.13
N TYR A 287 -5.05 -0.47 -6.05
CA TYR A 287 -4.07 0.61 -5.93
C TYR A 287 -3.87 1.37 -7.25
N TRP A 288 -3.99 0.67 -8.37
CA TRP A 288 -3.78 1.24 -9.69
C TRP A 288 -4.55 0.45 -10.74
N ARG A 289 -4.55 0.93 -11.98
CA ARG A 289 -5.18 0.26 -13.11
C ARG A 289 -4.28 0.34 -14.33
N HIS A 290 -4.08 -0.78 -14.99
CA HIS A 290 -3.26 -0.81 -16.20
C HIS A 290 -3.93 0.04 -17.32
N GLY A 291 -3.13 0.86 -18.00
CA GLY A 291 -3.61 1.76 -19.06
C GLY A 291 -4.35 3.00 -18.56
N SER A 292 -4.45 3.24 -17.25
CA SER A 292 -5.01 4.48 -16.70
C SER A 292 -3.91 5.30 -16.01
N ALA A 293 -3.83 6.58 -16.31
CA ALA A 293 -3.03 7.50 -15.50
C ALA A 293 -3.74 7.67 -14.16
N GLY A 294 -3.19 7.08 -13.09
CA GLY A 294 -3.78 7.15 -11.75
C GLY A 294 -4.06 8.59 -11.29
N MET A 295 -5.04 8.73 -10.39
CA MET A 295 -5.40 10.01 -9.76
C MET A 295 -4.54 10.31 -8.54
#